data_AF-A0A0K1H0M3-F1
#
_entry.id   AF-A0A0K1H0M3-F1
#
_cell.length_a   1.000
_cell.length_b   1.000
_cell.length_c   1.000
_cell.angle_alpha   90.00
_cell.angle_beta   90.00
_cell.angle_gamma   90.00
#
_symmetry.space_group_name_H-M   'P 1'
#
loop_
_entity.id
_entity.type
_entity.pdbx_description
1 polymer ?
#
loop_
_entity_poly.entity_id
_entity_poly.type
_entity_poly.pdbx_seq_one_letter_code
_entity_poly.pdbx_strand_id
1 'polypeptide(L)'
;MKYSCCINRHVHDALGRPDIRFACSDCGNLNIALTGFFWRASLVSNPANNPEAAASEFIEKLNSRQFESLFFKRTTAKACENTCCNCTGAARGRLLRALERHNQIENDGGAA
;
A
#
# COMPACT_ATOMS: atom_id res chain seq x y z
N MET A 1 -5.01 -5.81 -9.32
CA MET A 1 -4.33 -4.84 -8.45
C MET A 1 -4.37 -5.41 -7.05
N LYS A 2 -3.21 -5.66 -6.46
CA LYS A 2 -3.11 -6.11 -5.06
C LYS A 2 -2.28 -5.13 -4.26
N TYR A 3 -2.82 -4.72 -3.12
CA TYR A 3 -2.16 -3.90 -2.13
C TYR A 3 -2.01 -4.65 -0.81
N SER A 4 -0.93 -4.32 -0.10
CA SER A 4 -0.71 -4.64 1.31
C SER A 4 -0.46 -3.36 2.10
N CYS A 5 -0.65 -3.40 3.42
CA CYS A 5 -0.29 -2.30 4.32
C CYS A 5 0.80 -2.70 5.30
N CYS A 6 1.55 -1.68 5.73
CA CYS A 6 2.38 -1.73 6.93
C CYS A 6 1.92 -0.63 7.87
N ILE A 7 1.76 -0.97 9.16
CA ILE A 7 1.34 -0.05 10.20
C ILE A 7 2.45 0.02 11.24
N ASN A 8 2.97 1.22 11.50
CA ASN A 8 3.90 1.46 12.58
C ASN A 8 3.19 2.21 13.71
N ARG A 9 2.83 1.49 14.77
CA ARG A 9 2.15 2.03 15.96
C ARG A 9 3.03 2.90 16.86
N HIS A 10 4.34 2.90 16.66
CA HIS A 10 5.25 3.69 17.49
C HIS A 10 5.49 5.09 16.91
N VAL A 11 5.29 5.24 15.60
CA VAL A 11 5.46 6.50 14.89
C VAL A 11 4.09 7.11 14.63
N HIS A 12 3.92 8.35 15.06
CA HIS A 12 2.67 9.09 14.86
C HIS A 12 2.91 10.39 14.10
N ASP A 13 1.92 10.81 13.32
CA ASP A 13 1.91 12.15 12.72
C ASP A 13 1.58 13.24 13.76
N ALA A 14 1.55 14.50 13.32
CA ALA A 14 1.21 15.64 14.18
C ALA A 14 -0.21 15.59 14.77
N LEU A 15 -1.07 14.70 14.28
CA LEU A 15 -2.43 14.48 14.75
C LEU A 15 -2.53 13.23 15.65
N GLY A 16 -1.41 12.61 16.01
CA GLY A 16 -1.38 11.40 16.83
C GLY A 16 -1.82 10.15 16.09
N ARG A 17 -1.82 10.15 14.75
CA ARG A 17 -2.24 9.00 13.93
C ARG A 17 -1.04 8.11 13.62
N PRO A 18 -1.20 6.78 13.70
CA PRO A 18 -0.10 5.85 13.38
C PRO A 18 0.35 6.02 11.93
N ASP A 19 1.64 5.79 11.67
CA ASP A 19 2.18 5.76 10.32
C ASP A 19 1.68 4.51 9.58
N ILE A 20 0.85 4.72 8.57
CA ILE A 20 0.24 3.67 7.75
C ILE A 20 0.66 3.87 6.31
N ARG A 21 1.25 2.83 5.71
CA ARG A 21 1.76 2.86 4.34
C ARG A 21 1.16 1.73 3.54
N PHE A 22 0.76 2.05 2.30
CA PHE A 22 0.24 1.08 1.35
C PHE A 22 1.27 0.81 0.27
N ALA A 23 1.53 -0.47 0.01
CA ALA A 23 2.46 -0.91 -1.03
C ALA A 23 1.71 -1.75 -2.05
N CYS A 24 2.00 -1.55 -3.32
CA CYS A 24 1.53 -2.47 -4.34
C CYS A 24 2.24 -3.83 -4.15
N SER A 25 1.48 -4.90 -3.98
CA SER A 25 2.03 -6.26 -3.78
C SER A 25 2.76 -6.79 -5.01
N ASP A 26 2.48 -6.24 -6.18
CA ASP A 26 3.16 -6.58 -7.42
C ASP A 26 4.49 -5.82 -7.52
N CYS A 27 4.51 -4.50 -7.65
CA CYS A 27 5.79 -3.79 -7.87
C CYS A 27 6.55 -3.40 -6.59
N GLY A 28 5.96 -3.55 -5.41
CA GLY A 28 6.54 -3.11 -4.14
C GLY A 28 6.50 -1.59 -3.92
N ASN A 29 6.07 -0.81 -4.91
CA ASN A 29 6.04 0.65 -4.80
C ASN A 29 5.06 1.10 -3.71
N LEU A 30 5.58 1.94 -2.81
CA LEU A 30 4.78 2.66 -1.83
C LEU A 30 3.90 3.69 -2.53
N ASN A 31 2.64 3.75 -2.11
CA ASN A 31 1.67 4.72 -2.61
C ASN A 31 1.21 5.61 -1.46
N ILE A 32 1.92 6.72 -1.25
CA ILE A 32 1.69 7.66 -0.15
C ILE A 32 0.33 8.36 -0.30
N ALA A 33 -0.14 8.55 -1.53
CA ALA A 33 -1.43 9.19 -1.78
C ALA A 33 -2.61 8.32 -1.27
N LEU A 34 -2.48 6.99 -1.26
CA LEU A 34 -3.48 6.10 -0.66
C LEU A 34 -3.63 6.31 0.85
N THR A 35 -2.58 6.70 1.57
CA THR A 35 -2.68 7.04 2.99
C THR A 35 -3.63 8.22 3.21
N GLY A 36 -3.57 9.24 2.35
CA GLY A 36 -4.52 10.36 2.41
C GLY A 36 -5.95 9.95 2.09
N PHE A 37 -6.16 8.99 1.18
CA PHE A 37 -7.49 8.43 0.91
C PHE A 37 -8.03 7.57 2.05
N PHE A 38 -7.18 6.76 2.67
CA PHE A 38 -7.52 5.92 3.82
C PHE A 38 -8.15 6.73 4.96
N TRP A 39 -7.53 7.84 5.36
CA TRP A 39 -8.05 8.71 6.43
C TRP A 39 -9.37 9.42 6.11
N ARG A 40 -9.80 9.41 4.84
CA ARG A 40 -11.04 10.01 4.37
C ARG A 40 -12.07 8.98 3.93
N ALA A 41 -11.74 7.70 4.00
CA ALA A 41 -12.61 6.63 3.56
C ALA A 41 -13.75 6.42 4.57
N SER A 42 -14.92 6.09 4.04
CA SER A 42 -16.10 5.68 4.81
C SER A 42 -15.94 4.20 5.18
N LEU A 43 -15.13 3.94 6.20
CA LEU A 43 -14.86 2.61 6.73
C LEU A 43 -15.80 2.29 7.89
N VAL A 44 -16.15 1.01 8.04
CA VAL A 44 -16.88 0.51 9.20
C VAL A 44 -16.00 0.63 10.45
N SER A 45 -14.73 0.25 10.33
CA SER A 45 -13.76 0.41 11.42
C SER A 45 -13.19 1.81 11.44
N ASN A 46 -13.29 2.50 12.58
CA ASN A 46 -12.68 3.82 12.74
C ASN A 46 -11.14 3.71 12.73
N PRO A 47 -10.45 4.32 11.76
CA PRO A 47 -8.99 4.20 11.61
C PRO A 47 -8.20 4.83 12.78
N ALA A 48 -8.79 5.73 13.57
CA ALA A 48 -8.15 6.27 14.77
C ALA A 48 -8.19 5.29 15.96
N ASN A 49 -9.22 4.44 16.05
CA ASN A 49 -9.41 3.52 17.18
C ASN A 49 -8.87 2.12 16.89
N ASN A 50 -9.01 1.65 15.65
CA ASN A 50 -8.56 0.33 15.22
C ASN A 50 -7.96 0.42 13.80
N PRO A 51 -6.70 0.90 13.68
CA PRO A 51 -6.07 1.12 12.40
C PRO A 51 -5.86 -0.17 11.60
N GLU A 52 -5.69 -1.32 12.24
CA GLU A 52 -5.51 -2.61 11.57
C GLU A 52 -6.78 -3.11 10.89
N ALA A 53 -7.91 -3.06 11.61
CA ALA A 53 -9.20 -3.46 11.05
C ALA A 53 -9.60 -2.51 9.92
N ALA A 54 -9.42 -1.20 10.12
CA ALA A 54 -9.66 -0.19 9.10
C ALA A 54 -8.76 -0.41 7.86
N ALA A 55 -7.47 -0.67 8.04
CA ALA A 55 -6.55 -0.91 6.93
C ALA A 55 -6.88 -2.18 6.16
N SER A 56 -7.25 -3.26 6.87
CA SER A 56 -7.73 -4.50 6.24
C SER A 56 -8.98 -4.26 5.39
N GLU A 57 -9.99 -3.58 5.95
CA GLU A 57 -11.22 -3.23 5.23
C GLU A 57 -10.92 -2.37 3.99
N PHE A 58 -10.07 -1.35 4.15
CA PHE A 58 -9.69 -0.46 3.07
C PHE A 58 -9.00 -1.22 1.93
N ILE A 59 -8.06 -2.12 2.25
CA ILE A 59 -7.35 -2.98 1.28
C ILE A 59 -8.31 -3.93 0.58
N GLU A 60 -9.22 -4.57 1.31
CA GLU A 60 -10.20 -5.49 0.73
C GLU A 60 -11.05 -4.80 -0.33
N LYS A 61 -11.57 -3.61 0.00
CA LYS A 61 -12.37 -2.79 -0.93
C LYS A 61 -11.53 -2.27 -2.10
N LEU A 62 -10.28 -1.86 -1.87
CA LEU A 62 -9.33 -1.46 -2.92
C LEU A 62 -9.08 -2.59 -3.92
N ASN A 63 -8.71 -3.77 -3.42
CA ASN A 63 -8.37 -4.93 -4.23
C ASN A 63 -9.59 -5.46 -4.99
N SER A 64 -10.79 -5.32 -4.40
CA SER A 64 -12.07 -5.67 -5.03
C SER A 64 -12.65 -4.56 -5.91
N ARG A 65 -11.94 -3.45 -6.08
CA ARG A 65 -12.34 -2.26 -6.86
C ARG A 65 -13.67 -1.62 -6.41
N GLN A 66 -14.03 -1.74 -5.14
CA GLN A 66 -15.25 -1.18 -4.56
C GLN A 66 -15.08 0.28 -4.11
N PHE A 67 -14.51 1.14 -4.98
CA PHE A 67 -14.17 2.53 -4.65
C PHE A 67 -15.40 3.39 -4.29
N GLU A 68 -16.54 3.14 -4.92
CA GLU A 68 -17.79 3.87 -4.62
C GLU A 68 -18.31 3.55 -3.21
N SER A 69 -17.93 2.41 -2.63
CA SER A 69 -18.26 2.07 -1.24
C SER A 69 -17.32 2.73 -0.21
N LEU A 70 -16.17 3.23 -0.66
CA LEU A 70 -15.16 3.89 0.18
C LEU A 70 -15.39 5.39 0.27
N PHE A 71 -16.05 6.00 -0.70
CA PHE A 71 -16.20 7.46 -0.75
C PHE A 71 -17.59 7.86 -1.22
N PHE A 72 -18.22 8.77 -0.47
CA PHE A 72 -19.50 9.36 -0.86
C PHE A 72 -19.42 10.13 -2.19
N LYS A 73 -18.32 10.86 -2.42
CA LYS A 73 -18.11 11.62 -3.66
C LYS A 73 -17.50 10.75 -4.74
N ARG A 74 -18.22 10.60 -5.86
CA ARG A 74 -17.74 9.84 -7.04
C ARG A 74 -16.41 10.34 -7.60
N THR A 75 -16.18 11.65 -7.56
CA THR A 75 -14.91 12.25 -7.99
C THR A 75 -13.74 11.78 -7.12
N THR A 76 -13.94 11.66 -5.81
CA THR A 76 -12.94 11.12 -4.88
C THR A 76 -12.70 9.63 -5.13
N ALA A 77 -13.76 8.85 -5.35
CA ALA A 77 -13.64 7.44 -5.70
C ALA A 77 -12.79 7.23 -6.96
N LYS A 78 -13.07 8.00 -8.02
CA LYS A 78 -12.28 7.96 -9.27
C LYS A 78 -10.85 8.45 -9.09
N ALA A 79 -10.62 9.48 -8.28
CA ALA A 79 -9.27 9.95 -7.95
C ALA A 79 -8.46 8.88 -7.20
N CYS A 80 -9.09 8.17 -6.27
CA CYS A 80 -8.48 7.04 -5.56
C CYS A 80 -8.13 5.92 -6.54
N GLU A 81 -9.08 5.52 -7.40
CA GLU A 81 -8.85 4.50 -8.43
C GLU A 81 -7.67 4.87 -9.36
N ASN A 82 -7.64 6.11 -9.86
CA ASN A 82 -6.56 6.59 -10.74
C ASN A 82 -5.19 6.67 -10.06
N THR A 83 -5.18 6.84 -8.74
CA THR A 83 -3.94 6.84 -7.93
C THR A 83 -3.36 5.44 -7.81
N CYS A 84 -4.18 4.42 -8.01
CA CYS A 84 -3.74 3.07 -7.81
C CYS A 84 -2.74 2.59 -8.89
N CYS A 85 -1.89 1.65 -8.52
CA CYS A 85 -0.78 1.22 -9.34
C CYS A 85 -1.25 0.38 -10.52
N ASN A 86 -0.84 0.78 -11.72
CA ASN A 86 -1.11 0.07 -12.97
C ASN A 86 0.06 -0.82 -13.41
N CYS A 87 0.93 -1.22 -12.47
CA CYS A 87 2.04 -2.10 -12.83
C CYS A 87 1.50 -3.44 -13.35
N THR A 88 2.00 -3.86 -14.51
CA THR A 88 1.92 -5.27 -14.89
C THR A 88 2.96 -6.02 -14.04
N GLY A 89 2.64 -7.21 -13.53
CA GLY A 89 3.47 -7.96 -12.58
C GLY A 89 4.93 -8.23 -12.99
N ALA A 90 5.33 -7.86 -14.22
CA ALA A 90 6.70 -7.84 -14.72
C ALA A 90 7.66 -6.98 -13.87
N ALA A 91 7.17 -5.92 -13.21
CA ALA A 91 8.00 -5.09 -12.33
C ALA A 91 8.56 -5.86 -11.12
N ARG A 92 7.74 -6.72 -10.49
CA ARG A 92 8.17 -7.61 -9.40
C ARG A 92 9.27 -8.55 -9.83
N GLY A 93 9.07 -9.20 -10.98
CA GLY A 93 10.03 -10.15 -11.54
C GLY A 93 11.36 -9.49 -11.87
N ARG A 94 11.36 -8.21 -12.29
CA ARG A 94 12.61 -7.45 -12.53
C ARG A 94 13.33 -7.11 -11.23
N LEU A 95 12.63 -6.67 -10.19
CA LEU A 95 13.23 -6.36 -8.90
C LEU A 95 13.79 -7.62 -8.23
N LEU A 96 13.02 -8.72 -8.19
CA LEU A 96 13.49 -10.01 -7.66
C LEU A 96 14.73 -10.49 -8.40
N ARG A 97 14.73 -10.48 -9.74
CA ARG A 97 15.92 -10.83 -10.54
C ARG A 97 17.11 -9.92 -10.31
N ALA A 98 16.89 -8.64 -10.00
CA ALA A 98 17.98 -7.71 -9.68
C ALA A 98 18.57 -8.01 -8.29
N LEU A 99 17.73 -8.32 -7.30
CA LEU A 99 18.14 -8.73 -5.95
C LEU A 99 18.83 -10.10 -5.95
N GLU A 100 18.34 -11.06 -6.73
CA GLU A 100 18.98 -12.37 -6.93
C GLU A 100 20.38 -12.19 -7.51
N ARG A 101 20.54 -11.36 -8.55
CA ARG A 101 21.86 -11.04 -9.12
C ARG A 101 22.79 -10.35 -8.11
N HIS A 102 22.28 -9.44 -7.29
CA HIS A 102 23.09 -8.75 -6.28
C HIS A 102 23.59 -9.73 -5.20
N ASN A 103 22.73 -10.62 -4.72
CA ASN A 103 23.12 -11.65 -3.74
C ASN A 103 24.12 -12.67 -4.32
N GLN A 104 24.07 -12.94 -5.62
CA GLN A 104 25.04 -13.83 -6.28
C GLN A 104 26.44 -13.17 -6.37
N ILE A 105 26.50 -11.87 -6.62
CA ILE A 105 27.78 -11.12 -6.67
C ILE A 105 28.43 -11.05 -5.28
N GLU A 106 27.65 -10.90 -4.21
CA GLU A 106 28.19 -10.88 -2.84
C GLU A 106 28.70 -12.26 -2.39
N ASN A 107 28.21 -13.36 -2.97
CA ASN A 107 28.64 -14.71 -2.63
C ASN A 107 29.90 -15.16 -3.40
N ASP A 108 30.10 -14.66 -4.63
CA ASP A 108 31.31 -14.92 -5.44
C ASP A 108 32.49 -13.96 -5.10
N GLY A 109 32.24 -12.84 -4.43
CA GLY A 109 33.27 -11.86 -4.03
C GLY A 109 34.01 -12.18 -2.73
N GLY A 110 33.69 -13.28 -2.06
CA GLY A 110 34.22 -13.68 -0.75
C GLY A 110 35.35 -14.71 -0.78
N ALA A 111 36.09 -14.81 -1.89
CA ALA A 111 37.29 -15.65 -1.99
C ALA A 111 38.46 -14.81 -2.54
N ALA A 112 39.11 -14.06 -1.65
CA ALA A 112 40.46 -13.53 -1.85
C ALA A 112 41.23 -13.60 -0.53
#